data_AF-A0A4P9XL76-F1
#
_entry.id   AF-A0A4P9XL76-F1
#
_cell.length_a   1.000
_cell.length_b   1.000
_cell.length_c   1.000
_cell.angle_alpha   90.00
_cell.angle_beta   90.00
_cell.angle_gamma   90.00
#
_symmetry.space_group_name_H-M   'P 1'
#
loop_
_entity.id
_entity.type
_entity.pdbx_description
1 polymer ?
#
loop_
_entity_poly.entity_id
_entity_poly.type
_entity_poly.pdbx_seq_one_letter_code
_entity_poly.pdbx_strand_id
1 'polypeptide(L)'
;GPSCSGKTTLGRALTRILPNCRILNQDDYYKPDSEIPVDPETGLDNWDTPAAVDFDQFIAAIDAARAINASTDQPPTWGTAQSYIPTPPIERPQQGAAVDDGAVDERVLFELRDALHSSYQAERFIVVDGFLLFADPRVAEHLDVRVFVTASKTTLQRRRDARVGYTTVEGFWQDPPGYFDKIVWPNYVLHHHTLLELIGINGE
;
A
#
# COMPACT_ATOMS: atom_id res chain seq x y z
N GLY A 1 -6.49 3.03 3.52
CA GLY A 1 -7.80 2.76 2.86
C GLY A 1 -7.96 1.26 2.68
N PRO A 2 -9.19 0.70 2.66
CA PRO A 2 -9.42 -0.74 2.73
C PRO A 2 -8.73 -1.52 1.59
N SER A 3 -8.53 -2.82 1.80
CA SER A 3 -8.10 -3.74 0.73
C SER A 3 -9.05 -3.61 -0.48
N CYS A 4 -8.53 -3.69 -1.71
CA CYS A 4 -9.29 -3.51 -2.96
C CYS A 4 -9.91 -2.11 -3.23
N SER A 5 -9.56 -1.06 -2.48
CA SER A 5 -10.12 0.28 -2.72
C SER A 5 -9.56 1.02 -3.94
N GLY A 6 -8.39 0.63 -4.46
CA GLY A 6 -7.73 1.27 -5.60
C GLY A 6 -6.46 2.07 -5.26
N LYS A 7 -5.92 1.91 -4.04
CA LYS A 7 -4.72 2.62 -3.56
C LYS A 7 -3.51 2.43 -4.48
N THR A 8 -3.19 1.18 -4.84
CA THR A 8 -2.03 0.88 -5.69
C THR A 8 -2.18 1.47 -7.09
N THR A 9 -3.39 1.50 -7.65
CA THR A 9 -3.67 2.20 -8.92
C THR A 9 -3.36 3.69 -8.79
N LEU A 10 -3.83 4.33 -7.71
CA LEU A 10 -3.53 5.74 -7.43
C LEU A 10 -2.03 5.97 -7.23
N GLY A 11 -1.35 5.13 -6.44
CA GLY A 11 0.09 5.23 -6.18
C GLY A 11 0.92 5.12 -7.47
N ARG A 12 0.55 4.18 -8.36
CA ARG A 12 1.18 4.06 -9.69
C ARG A 12 0.92 5.29 -10.55
N ALA A 13 -0.31 5.81 -10.60
CA ALA A 13 -0.60 7.04 -11.33
C ALA A 13 0.24 8.23 -10.82
N LEU A 14 0.41 8.36 -9.50
CA LEU A 14 1.28 9.37 -8.90
C LEU A 14 2.75 9.22 -9.35
N THR A 15 3.27 7.99 -9.38
CA THR A 15 4.66 7.74 -9.85
C THR A 15 4.88 8.10 -11.32
N ARG A 16 3.81 8.14 -12.13
CA ARG A 16 3.89 8.51 -13.55
C ARG A 16 3.89 10.02 -13.78
N ILE A 17 3.36 10.81 -12.84
CA ILE A 17 3.23 12.27 -12.97
C ILE A 17 4.21 13.06 -12.09
N LEU A 18 4.66 12.50 -10.97
CA LEU A 18 5.61 13.15 -10.07
C LEU A 18 7.06 12.87 -10.50
N PRO A 19 7.93 13.90 -10.54
CA PRO A 19 9.37 13.69 -10.77
C PRO A 19 10.01 12.94 -9.60
N ASN A 20 11.08 12.18 -9.85
CA ASN A 20 11.88 11.51 -8.81
C ASN A 20 11.04 10.71 -7.77
N CYS A 21 9.95 10.10 -8.22
CA CYS A 21 8.97 9.45 -7.35
C CYS A 21 9.25 7.95 -7.21
N ARG A 22 9.14 7.43 -5.99
CA ARG A 22 9.25 5.99 -5.68
C ARG A 22 8.04 5.54 -4.86
N ILE A 23 7.72 4.25 -4.91
CA ILE A 23 6.66 3.65 -4.10
C ILE A 23 7.26 2.67 -3.10
N LEU A 24 6.81 2.73 -1.85
CA LEU A 24 7.02 1.73 -0.79
C LEU A 24 5.67 1.08 -0.51
N ASN A 25 5.57 -0.23 -0.69
CA ASN A 25 4.33 -0.96 -0.42
C ASN A 25 4.40 -1.66 0.93
N GLN A 26 3.44 -1.40 1.80
CA GLN A 26 3.29 -2.08 3.09
C GLN A 26 3.17 -3.61 2.91
N ASP A 27 2.54 -4.04 1.81
CA ASP A 27 2.39 -5.46 1.49
C ASP A 27 3.75 -6.17 1.42
N ASP A 28 4.84 -5.48 1.09
CA ASP A 28 6.21 -6.02 1.03
C ASP A 28 6.77 -6.43 2.41
N TYR A 29 6.09 -6.06 3.49
CA TYR A 29 6.52 -6.25 4.89
C TYR A 29 5.57 -7.17 5.69
N TYR A 30 4.80 -8.03 5.03
CA TYR A 30 4.13 -9.15 5.71
C TYR A 30 5.15 -10.10 6.34
N LYS A 31 4.78 -10.67 7.48
CA LYS A 31 5.48 -11.79 8.10
C LYS A 31 5.35 -13.07 7.25
N PRO A 32 6.22 -14.07 7.46
CA PRO A 32 6.05 -15.39 6.85
C PRO A 32 4.69 -16.01 7.19
N ASP A 33 4.17 -16.87 6.32
CA ASP A 33 2.86 -17.52 6.46
C ASP A 33 2.73 -18.23 7.82
N SER A 34 3.80 -18.91 8.27
CA SER A 34 3.87 -19.57 9.59
C SER A 34 3.75 -18.64 10.81
N GLU A 35 3.94 -17.33 10.64
CA GLU A 35 3.83 -16.31 11.68
C GLU A 35 2.56 -15.46 11.57
N ILE A 36 1.70 -15.73 10.58
CA ILE A 36 0.43 -15.02 10.42
C ILE A 36 -0.50 -15.39 11.59
N PRO A 37 -1.07 -14.40 12.29
CA PRO A 37 -1.98 -14.67 13.40
C PRO A 37 -3.23 -15.38 12.93
N VAL A 38 -3.69 -16.39 13.68
CA VAL A 38 -5.00 -17.01 13.46
C VAL A 38 -6.05 -16.22 14.23
N ASP A 39 -7.15 -15.86 13.56
CA ASP A 39 -8.29 -15.24 14.21
C ASP A 39 -9.00 -16.25 15.15
N PRO A 40 -9.14 -15.94 16.46
CA PRO A 40 -9.64 -16.89 17.43
C PRO A 40 -11.12 -17.23 17.27
N GLU A 41 -11.92 -16.37 16.62
CA GLU A 41 -13.35 -16.59 16.44
C GLU A 41 -13.64 -17.50 15.23
N THR A 42 -12.91 -17.30 14.14
CA THR A 42 -13.15 -17.98 12.87
C THR A 42 -12.18 -19.14 12.61
N GLY A 43 -11.03 -19.16 13.28
CA GLY A 43 -9.96 -20.14 13.06
C GLY A 43 -9.21 -19.96 11.75
N LEU A 44 -9.31 -18.80 11.10
CA LEU A 44 -8.68 -18.50 9.81
C LEU A 44 -7.44 -17.62 10.01
N ASP A 45 -6.44 -17.79 9.15
CA ASP A 45 -5.27 -16.90 9.12
C ASP A 45 -5.72 -15.47 8.83
N ASN A 46 -5.38 -14.53 9.71
CA ASN A 46 -5.76 -13.13 9.63
C ASN A 46 -4.63 -12.30 9.03
N TRP A 47 -4.67 -12.13 7.72
CA TRP A 47 -3.75 -11.27 6.97
C TRP A 47 -4.10 -9.78 7.12
N ASP A 48 -5.33 -9.44 7.52
CA ASP A 48 -5.83 -8.06 7.54
C ASP A 48 -5.65 -7.35 8.89
N THR A 49 -4.70 -7.82 9.73
CA THR A 49 -4.41 -7.27 11.06
C THR A 49 -2.98 -6.70 11.16
N PRO A 50 -2.73 -5.65 11.98
CA PRO A 50 -1.39 -5.10 12.18
C PRO A 50 -0.35 -6.12 12.63
N ALA A 51 -0.76 -7.15 13.38
CA ALA A 51 0.14 -8.20 13.86
C ALA A 51 0.71 -9.08 12.73
N ALA A 52 0.11 -9.07 11.54
CA ALA A 52 0.61 -9.78 10.35
C ALA A 52 1.75 -9.03 9.63
N VAL A 53 1.99 -7.76 9.97
CA VAL A 53 2.96 -6.89 9.29
C VAL A 53 4.13 -6.59 10.21
N ASP A 54 5.35 -6.62 9.67
CA ASP A 54 6.54 -6.14 10.34
C ASP A 54 6.66 -4.62 10.18
N PHE A 55 5.99 -3.88 11.07
CA PHE A 55 6.01 -2.42 11.06
C PHE A 55 7.40 -1.85 11.40
N ASP A 56 8.23 -2.57 12.16
CA ASP A 56 9.56 -2.09 12.51
C ASP A 56 10.45 -2.07 11.26
N GLN A 57 10.45 -3.13 10.46
CA GLN A 57 11.13 -3.14 9.15
C GLN A 57 10.53 -2.13 8.17
N PHE A 58 9.20 -1.98 8.16
CA PHE A 58 8.54 -1.04 7.27
C PHE A 58 8.90 0.42 7.59
N ILE A 59 8.89 0.81 8.87
CA ILE A 59 9.29 2.15 9.32
C ILE A 59 10.77 2.40 9.00
N ALA A 60 11.65 1.43 9.27
CA ALA A 60 13.07 1.55 8.92
C ALA A 60 13.29 1.79 7.41
N ALA A 61 12.46 1.19 6.56
CA ALA A 61 12.50 1.44 5.12
C ALA A 61 12.00 2.85 4.73
N ILE A 62 10.97 3.36 5.40
CA ILE A 62 10.51 4.75 5.23
C ILE A 62 11.62 5.73 5.65
N ASP A 63 12.26 5.50 6.80
CA ASP A 63 13.38 6.32 7.28
C ASP A 63 14.57 6.32 6.33
N ALA A 64 14.95 5.14 5.83
CA ALA A 64 16.02 5.01 4.85
C ALA A 64 15.68 5.80 3.57
N ALA A 65 14.46 5.70 3.07
CA ALA A 65 14.02 6.44 1.89
C ALA A 65 14.04 7.97 2.14
N ARG A 66 13.59 8.43 3.31
CA ARG A 66 13.67 9.85 3.72
C ARG A 66 15.12 10.34 3.81
N ALA A 67 16.02 9.55 4.37
CA ALA A 67 17.44 9.91 4.52
C ALA A 67 18.16 10.03 3.16
N ILE A 68 17.88 9.13 2.21
CA ILE A 68 18.41 9.22 0.83
C ILE A 68 17.93 10.49 0.15
N ASN A 69 16.66 10.85 0.36
CA ASN A 69 16.10 12.08 -0.18
C ASN A 69 16.75 13.33 0.42
N ALA A 70 17.28 13.27 1.65
CA ALA A 70 17.96 14.38 2.29
C ALA A 70 19.45 14.52 1.93
N SER A 71 20.14 13.42 1.56
CA SER A 71 21.60 13.38 1.41
C SER A 71 22.12 13.63 0.00
N THR A 72 21.26 13.67 -1.01
CA THR A 72 21.68 13.79 -2.42
C THR A 72 21.58 15.25 -2.89
N ASP A 73 22.72 15.88 -3.20
CA ASP A 73 22.82 17.23 -3.83
C ASP A 73 22.47 17.22 -5.33
N GLN A 74 22.27 16.03 -5.93
CA GLN A 74 21.78 15.87 -7.30
C GLN A 74 20.52 15.02 -7.32
N PRO A 75 19.53 15.32 -8.19
CA PRO A 75 18.43 14.41 -8.45
C PRO A 75 19.06 13.11 -8.94
N PRO A 76 18.90 12.00 -8.22
CA PRO A 76 19.70 10.85 -8.56
C PRO A 76 19.15 10.28 -9.85
N THR A 77 20.01 9.89 -10.78
CA THR A 77 19.60 9.20 -12.00
C THR A 77 19.12 7.81 -11.60
N TRP A 78 17.86 7.74 -11.18
CA TRP A 78 17.20 6.51 -10.79
C TRP A 78 16.86 5.72 -12.05
N GLY A 79 17.87 5.01 -12.55
CA GLY A 79 17.66 3.88 -13.44
C GLY A 79 16.67 2.92 -12.80
N THR A 80 15.82 2.33 -13.64
CA THR A 80 14.86 1.27 -13.33
C THR A 80 15.52 0.07 -12.66
N ALA A 81 15.84 0.12 -11.36
CA ALA A 81 16.16 -1.03 -10.53
C ALA A 81 16.41 -0.59 -9.08
N GLN A 82 15.65 -1.17 -8.15
CA GLN A 82 16.20 -1.89 -7.00
C GLN A 82 17.57 -1.39 -6.50
N SER A 83 17.66 -0.20 -5.91
CA SER A 83 18.89 0.16 -5.21
C SER A 83 18.60 1.09 -4.04
N TYR A 84 19.02 0.56 -2.89
CA TYR A 84 18.92 1.09 -1.53
C TYR A 84 17.56 0.99 -0.82
N ILE A 85 17.10 -0.25 -0.62
CA ILE A 85 16.38 -0.63 0.60
C ILE A 85 17.41 -1.44 1.42
N PRO A 86 17.74 -1.08 2.68
CA PRO A 86 18.79 -1.73 3.48
C PRO A 86 18.61 -3.25 3.67
N THR A 87 17.43 -3.75 3.34
CA THR A 87 17.14 -5.17 3.19
C THR A 87 16.22 -5.26 1.98
N PRO A 88 16.56 -6.02 0.92
CA PRO A 88 15.57 -6.27 -0.13
C PRO A 88 14.35 -6.88 0.57
N PRO A 89 13.12 -6.40 0.29
CA PRO A 89 11.95 -7.19 0.62
C PRO A 89 12.18 -8.60 0.10
N ILE A 90 11.79 -9.62 0.86
CA ILE A 90 11.86 -11.02 0.42
C ILE A 90 11.40 -11.05 -1.03
N GLU A 91 12.24 -11.53 -1.95
CA GLU A 91 11.97 -11.48 -3.38
C GLU A 91 10.66 -12.21 -3.66
N ARG A 92 9.58 -11.43 -3.86
CA ARG A 92 8.30 -11.97 -4.26
C ARG A 92 8.21 -11.94 -5.78
N PRO A 93 7.63 -12.98 -6.40
CA PRO A 93 7.06 -12.84 -7.73
C PRO A 93 6.20 -11.58 -7.73
N GLN A 94 6.56 -10.60 -8.57
CA GLN A 94 5.77 -9.37 -8.72
C GLN A 94 4.31 -9.77 -8.93
N GLN A 95 3.40 -9.22 -8.12
CA GLN A 95 1.97 -9.42 -8.33
C GLN A 95 1.59 -8.91 -9.73
N GLY A 96 1.57 -9.83 -10.69
CA GLY A 96 1.12 -9.64 -12.06
C GLY A 96 -0.39 -9.70 -12.19
N ALA A 97 -1.13 -9.15 -11.22
CA ALA A 97 -2.45 -8.63 -11.57
C ALA A 97 -2.16 -7.38 -12.40
N ALA A 98 -2.28 -7.50 -13.73
CA ALA A 98 -2.35 -6.36 -14.62
C ALA A 98 -3.51 -5.48 -14.16
N VAL A 99 -3.20 -4.56 -13.24
CA VAL A 99 -4.04 -3.43 -12.94
C VAL A 99 -4.01 -2.62 -14.23
N ASP A 100 -5.18 -2.45 -14.83
CA ASP A 100 -5.33 -1.62 -16.02
C ASP A 100 -4.71 -0.23 -15.75
N ASP A 101 -3.50 -0.02 -16.27
CA ASP A 101 -2.81 1.27 -16.25
C ASP A 101 -3.58 2.33 -17.07
N GLY A 102 -4.64 1.93 -17.79
CA GLY A 102 -5.60 2.77 -18.49
C GLY A 102 -6.71 3.37 -17.62
N ALA A 103 -6.63 3.26 -16.29
CA ALA A 103 -7.56 3.93 -15.39
C ALA A 103 -7.59 5.46 -15.57
N VAL A 104 -6.52 6.05 -16.11
CA VAL A 104 -6.40 7.48 -16.41
C VAL A 104 -5.94 7.64 -17.87
N ASP A 105 -6.58 8.56 -18.60
CA ASP A 105 -6.21 8.89 -19.97
C ASP A 105 -4.75 9.39 -20.04
N GLU A 106 -3.98 8.87 -21.00
CA GLU A 106 -2.57 9.24 -21.22
C GLU A 106 -2.36 10.74 -21.44
N ARG A 107 -3.34 11.44 -22.04
CA ARG A 107 -3.27 12.90 -22.24
C ARG A 107 -3.31 13.62 -20.90
N VAL A 108 -4.17 13.18 -19.99
CA VAL A 108 -4.28 13.75 -18.63
C VAL A 108 -2.98 13.50 -17.87
N LEU A 109 -2.43 12.30 -17.96
CA LEU A 109 -1.14 11.99 -17.32
C LEU A 109 0.00 12.83 -17.89
N PHE A 110 0.04 13.03 -19.20
CA PHE A 110 1.02 13.89 -19.86
C PHE A 110 0.93 15.34 -19.38
N GLU A 111 -0.27 15.92 -19.40
CA GLU A 111 -0.52 17.31 -18.97
C GLU A 111 -0.14 17.53 -17.50
N LEU A 112 -0.54 16.61 -16.61
CA LEU A 112 -0.17 16.67 -15.20
C LEU A 112 1.34 16.54 -14.99
N ARG A 113 1.98 15.60 -15.69
CA ARG A 113 3.43 15.41 -15.59
C ARG A 113 4.18 16.65 -16.05
N ASP A 114 3.80 17.23 -17.19
CA ASP A 114 4.46 18.44 -17.73
C ASP A 114 4.32 19.63 -16.76
N ALA A 115 3.11 19.84 -16.24
CA ALA A 115 2.84 20.88 -15.25
C ALA A 115 3.65 20.70 -13.95
N LEU A 116 3.74 19.47 -13.44
CA LEU A 116 4.44 19.18 -12.19
C LEU A 116 5.96 19.15 -12.34
N HIS A 117 6.48 18.66 -13.47
CA HIS A 117 7.92 18.51 -13.67
C HIS A 117 8.63 19.86 -13.63
N SER A 118 8.05 20.90 -14.26
CA SER A 118 8.63 22.25 -14.26
C SER A 118 8.73 22.87 -12.85
N SER A 119 7.76 22.57 -12.00
CA SER A 119 7.64 23.15 -10.66
C SER A 119 8.37 22.35 -9.58
N TYR A 120 8.54 21.03 -9.77
CA TYR A 120 9.00 20.11 -8.73
C TYR A 120 10.22 19.24 -9.13
N GLN A 121 11.00 19.67 -10.12
CA GLN A 121 12.15 18.91 -10.64
C GLN A 121 13.24 18.59 -9.61
N ALA A 122 13.39 19.42 -8.56
CA ALA A 122 14.41 19.23 -7.52
C ALA A 122 13.92 18.36 -6.36
N GLU A 123 12.60 18.19 -6.27
CA GLU A 123 11.91 17.50 -5.22
C GLU A 123 11.94 16.00 -5.45
N ARG A 124 11.79 15.25 -4.35
CA ARG A 124 11.77 13.80 -4.34
C ARG A 124 10.53 13.34 -3.61
N PHE A 125 9.81 12.40 -4.21
CA PHE A 125 8.54 11.95 -3.68
C PHE A 125 8.62 10.47 -3.30
N ILE A 126 8.09 10.15 -2.13
CA ILE A 126 7.90 8.77 -1.69
C ILE A 126 6.41 8.57 -1.50
N VAL A 127 5.82 7.69 -2.30
CA VAL A 127 4.46 7.22 -2.10
C VAL A 127 4.52 6.00 -1.19
N VAL A 128 3.89 6.10 -0.02
CA VAL A 128 3.74 4.98 0.89
C VAL A 128 2.34 4.40 0.68
N ASP A 129 2.24 3.21 0.09
CA ASP A 129 0.97 2.52 -0.18
C ASP A 129 0.75 1.39 0.82
N GLY A 130 -0.45 1.31 1.39
CA GLY A 130 -0.80 0.28 2.35
C GLY A 130 -2.22 0.42 2.86
N PHE A 131 -2.81 -0.69 3.29
CA PHE A 131 -4.18 -0.71 3.80
C PHE A 131 -4.26 -0.59 5.33
N LEU A 132 -3.14 -0.72 6.06
CA LEU A 132 -3.05 -0.56 7.52
C LEU A 132 -2.08 0.56 7.93
N LEU A 133 -1.71 1.48 7.03
CA LEU A 133 -0.74 2.54 7.31
C LEU A 133 -1.07 3.37 8.56
N PHE A 134 -2.36 3.58 8.84
CA PHE A 134 -2.80 4.38 9.98
C PHE A 134 -3.15 3.55 11.22
N ALA A 135 -2.97 2.24 11.17
CA ALA A 135 -3.13 1.37 12.33
C ALA A 135 -1.89 1.43 13.25
N ASP A 136 -0.72 1.75 12.71
CA ASP A 136 0.48 2.09 13.49
C ASP A 136 0.73 3.61 13.42
N PRO A 137 0.58 4.37 14.52
CA PRO A 137 0.75 5.82 14.52
C PRO A 137 2.16 6.26 14.13
N ARG A 138 3.17 5.41 14.35
CA ARG A 138 4.56 5.70 13.97
C ARG A 138 4.67 5.88 12.47
N VAL A 139 3.96 5.11 11.66
CA VAL A 139 3.97 5.29 10.20
C VAL A 139 3.39 6.66 9.84
N ALA A 140 2.26 7.05 10.43
CA ALA A 140 1.60 8.32 10.13
C ALA A 140 2.47 9.55 10.46
N GLU A 141 3.30 9.47 11.51
CA GLU A 141 4.26 10.51 11.91
C GLU A 141 5.32 10.79 10.83
N HIS A 142 5.63 9.80 9.97
CA HIS A 142 6.59 9.94 8.88
C HIS A 142 5.96 10.44 7.57
N LEU A 143 4.65 10.71 7.53
CA LEU A 143 3.94 11.11 6.31
C LEU A 143 3.60 12.60 6.29
N ASP A 144 4.09 13.29 5.26
CA ASP A 144 3.84 14.72 5.04
C ASP A 144 2.42 14.99 4.50
N VAL A 145 1.91 14.07 3.66
CA VAL A 145 0.56 14.11 3.09
C VAL A 145 -0.11 12.75 3.30
N ARG A 146 -1.36 12.76 3.78
CA ARG A 146 -2.13 11.56 4.11
C ARG A 146 -3.37 11.48 3.24
N VAL A 147 -3.47 10.42 2.44
CA VAL A 147 -4.62 10.16 1.55
C VAL A 147 -5.31 8.87 1.97
N PHE A 148 -6.63 8.92 2.09
CA PHE A 148 -7.43 7.74 2.41
C PHE A 148 -8.48 7.49 1.32
N VAL A 149 -8.26 6.44 0.53
CA VAL A 149 -9.21 6.03 -0.54
C VAL A 149 -10.31 5.17 0.06
N THR A 150 -11.56 5.57 -0.12
CA THR A 150 -12.77 4.90 0.38
C THR A 150 -13.57 4.26 -0.76
N ALA A 151 -14.30 3.19 -0.47
CA ALA A 151 -15.32 2.63 -1.35
C ALA A 151 -16.36 1.87 -0.51
N SER A 152 -17.55 1.61 -1.07
CA SER A 152 -18.60 0.87 -0.36
C SER A 152 -18.21 -0.58 -0.08
N LYS A 153 -18.71 -1.16 1.02
CA LYS A 153 -18.52 -2.58 1.38
C LYS A 153 -18.75 -3.51 0.19
N THR A 154 -19.89 -3.35 -0.50
CA THR A 154 -20.26 -4.15 -1.67
C THR A 154 -19.24 -4.05 -2.81
N THR A 155 -18.69 -2.85 -3.06
CA THR A 155 -17.66 -2.66 -4.10
C THR A 155 -16.37 -3.36 -3.72
N LEU A 156 -15.96 -3.25 -2.46
CA LEU A 156 -14.74 -3.86 -1.93
C LEU A 156 -14.85 -5.39 -1.95
N GLN A 157 -15.99 -5.94 -1.49
CA GLN A 157 -16.27 -7.37 -1.52
C GLN A 157 -16.20 -7.92 -2.94
N ARG A 158 -16.96 -7.33 -3.88
CA ARG A 158 -16.94 -7.75 -5.29
C ARG A 158 -15.53 -7.74 -5.87
N ARG A 159 -14.71 -6.74 -5.55
CA ARG A 159 -13.32 -6.65 -6.03
C ARG A 159 -12.40 -7.66 -5.36
N ARG A 160 -12.62 -7.97 -4.08
CA ARG A 160 -11.87 -8.99 -3.33
C ARG A 160 -12.21 -10.38 -3.86
N ASP A 161 -13.49 -10.71 -4.03
CA ASP A 161 -13.97 -11.99 -4.54
C ASP A 161 -13.47 -12.27 -5.97
N ALA A 162 -13.21 -11.23 -6.76
CA ALA A 162 -12.64 -11.34 -8.09
C ALA A 162 -11.12 -11.61 -8.12
N ARG A 163 -10.42 -11.57 -6.96
CA ARG A 163 -8.99 -11.89 -6.90
C ARG A 163 -8.79 -13.40 -6.85
N VAL A 164 -7.90 -13.88 -7.72
CA VAL A 164 -7.55 -15.31 -7.81
C VAL A 164 -6.78 -15.79 -6.57
N GLY A 165 -6.03 -14.90 -5.93
CA GLY A 165 -5.26 -15.15 -4.70
C GLY A 165 -4.09 -14.17 -4.58
N TYR A 166 -3.17 -14.49 -3.68
CA TYR A 166 -2.08 -13.64 -3.22
C TYR A 166 -0.80 -14.46 -3.15
N THR A 167 0.28 -13.94 -3.71
CA THR A 167 1.60 -14.52 -3.46
C THR A 167 2.08 -14.10 -2.08
N THR A 168 2.42 -15.09 -1.27
CA THR A 168 2.95 -14.90 0.08
C THR A 168 4.46 -15.16 0.10
N VAL A 169 5.07 -15.08 1.28
CA VAL A 169 6.50 -15.38 1.44
C VAL A 169 6.77 -16.86 1.21
N GLU A 170 5.88 -17.73 1.69
CA GLU A 170 6.08 -19.18 1.69
C GLU A 170 5.24 -19.90 0.61
N GLY A 171 4.40 -19.18 -0.14
CA GLY A 171 3.65 -19.78 -1.24
C GLY A 171 2.56 -18.89 -1.84
N PHE A 172 1.33 -19.41 -1.83
CA PHE A 172 0.17 -18.79 -2.43
C PHE A 172 -1.04 -18.92 -1.52
N TRP A 173 -1.62 -17.79 -1.16
CA TRP A 173 -2.83 -17.71 -0.37
C TRP A 173 -4.04 -17.45 -1.25
N GLN A 174 -5.12 -18.20 -1.03
CA GLN A 174 -6.42 -17.93 -1.61
C GLN A 174 -7.43 -17.77 -0.48
N ASP A 175 -8.19 -16.67 -0.51
CA ASP A 175 -9.21 -16.40 0.49
C ASP A 175 -10.20 -17.57 0.56
N PRO A 176 -10.41 -18.20 1.74
CA PRO A 176 -11.42 -19.24 1.90
C PRO A 176 -12.84 -18.66 1.80
N PRO A 177 -13.88 -19.51 1.60
CA PRO A 177 -15.25 -19.05 1.49
C PRO A 177 -15.71 -18.20 2.70
N GLY A 178 -16.19 -16.99 2.40
CA GLY A 178 -16.67 -16.03 3.40
C GLY A 178 -15.57 -15.24 4.11
N TYR A 179 -14.30 -15.36 3.70
CA TYR A 179 -13.17 -14.64 4.31
C TYR A 179 -13.39 -13.12 4.37
N PHE A 180 -14.02 -12.53 3.35
CA PHE A 180 -14.27 -11.09 3.34
C PHE A 180 -15.14 -10.63 4.53
N ASP A 181 -16.28 -11.29 4.74
CA ASP A 181 -17.20 -10.93 5.82
C ASP A 181 -16.72 -11.37 7.20
N LYS A 182 -15.92 -12.43 7.26
CA LYS A 182 -15.39 -13.00 8.51
C LYS A 182 -14.11 -12.33 9.00
N ILE A 183 -13.23 -11.90 8.09
CA ILE A 183 -11.90 -11.37 8.40
C ILE A 183 -11.72 -9.96 7.86
N VAL A 184 -11.79 -9.78 6.54
CA VAL A 184 -11.36 -8.52 5.88
C VAL A 184 -12.18 -7.31 6.36
N TRP A 185 -13.51 -7.42 6.33
CA TRP A 185 -14.38 -6.30 6.69
C TRP A 185 -14.35 -5.96 8.20
N PRO A 186 -14.48 -6.94 9.12
CA PRO A 186 -14.33 -6.67 10.55
C PRO A 186 -12.98 -6.03 10.90
N ASN A 187 -11.87 -6.55 10.36
CA ASN A 187 -10.55 -6.00 10.64
C ASN A 187 -10.37 -4.60 10.05
N TYR A 188 -10.93 -4.33 8.86
CA TYR A 188 -10.95 -2.98 8.30
C TYR A 188 -11.64 -1.99 9.24
N VAL A 189 -12.85 -2.32 9.72
CA VAL A 189 -13.61 -1.45 10.64
C VAL A 189 -12.85 -1.28 11.95
N LEU A 190 -12.32 -2.36 12.52
CA LEU A 190 -11.57 -2.34 13.79
C LEU A 190 -10.34 -1.43 13.72
N HIS A 191 -9.48 -1.65 12.73
CA HIS A 191 -8.18 -0.97 12.62
C HIS A 191 -8.26 0.43 12.02
N HIS A 192 -9.44 0.88 11.58
CA HIS A 192 -9.66 2.22 11.07
C HIS A 192 -10.76 3.00 11.80
N HIS A 193 -11.31 2.48 12.90
CA HIS A 193 -12.50 3.05 13.55
C HIS A 193 -12.38 4.58 13.78
N THR A 194 -11.28 5.06 14.37
CA THR A 194 -11.06 6.48 14.64
C THR A 194 -11.05 7.32 13.36
N LEU A 195 -10.47 6.79 12.28
CA LEU A 195 -10.40 7.48 11.00
C LEU A 195 -11.75 7.47 10.30
N LEU A 196 -12.49 6.36 10.37
CA LEU A 196 -13.83 6.23 9.81
C LEU A 196 -14.82 7.19 10.48
N GLU A 197 -14.75 7.30 11.81
CA GLU A 197 -15.49 8.30 12.58
C GLU A 197 -15.13 9.73 12.14
N LEU A 198 -13.84 10.03 12.00
CA LEU A 198 -13.36 11.36 11.59
C LEU A 198 -13.89 11.78 10.20
N ILE A 199 -13.99 10.84 9.26
CA ILE A 199 -14.45 11.11 7.89
C ILE A 199 -15.95 10.85 7.69
N GLY A 200 -16.69 10.55 8.76
CA GLY A 200 -18.14 10.36 8.74
C GLY A 200 -18.61 9.12 8.00
N ILE A 201 -17.80 8.06 7.95
CA ILE A 201 -18.18 6.77 7.36
C ILE A 201 -18.56 5.83 8.51
N ASN A 202 -19.85 5.58 8.66
CA ASN A 202 -20.34 4.51 9.53
C ASN A 202 -20.06 3.17 8.84
N GLY A 203 -19.61 2.15 9.58
CA GLY A 203 -19.12 0.85 9.06
C GLY A 203 -20.13 -0.06 8.35
N GLU A 204 -21.15 0.52 7.70
CA GLU A 204 -22.19 -0.14 6.91
C GLU A 204 -21.85 -0.19 5.41
#